data_AF-A0A379UQ52-F1
#
_entry.id   AF-A0A379UQ52-F1
#
_cell.length_a   1.000
_cell.length_b   1.000
_cell.length_c   1.000
_cell.angle_alpha   90.00
_cell.angle_beta   90.00
_cell.angle_gamma   90.00
#
_symmetry.space_group_name_H-M   'P 1'
#
loop_
_entity.id
_entity.type
_entity.pdbx_description
1 polymer ?
#
loop_
_entity_poly.entity_id
_entity_poly.type
_entity_poly.pdbx_seq_one_letter_code
_entity_poly.pdbx_strand_id
1 'polypeptide(L)'
;MLRLGLPTRKHEDWKYTPLEGLTHSQFIQQCATISAAQRDALALQIDAVRLVFVDGRFMPELSDSTQNSGFDVSVRDERQTLAAPVHPEVFLHLTESLAQCVTYIQVRRNQRPTRPLLLMHITQAWMATS
;
A
#
# COMPACT_ATOMS: atom_id res chain seq x y z
N MET A 1 3.89 18.46 -11.90
CA MET A 1 3.67 17.01 -11.80
C MET A 1 2.19 16.67 -12.08
N LEU A 2 1.66 17.10 -13.23
CA LEU A 2 0.29 16.80 -13.72
C LEU A 2 0.28 16.71 -15.26
N ARG A 3 1.43 16.36 -15.86
CA ARG A 3 1.66 16.56 -17.30
C ARG A 3 0.92 15.56 -18.20
N LEU A 4 0.52 14.39 -17.66
CA LEU A 4 -0.16 13.33 -18.42
C LEU A 4 -1.69 13.46 -18.44
N GLY A 5 -2.30 14.13 -17.45
CA GLY A 5 -3.76 14.08 -17.26
C GLY A 5 -4.28 12.66 -16.95
N LEU A 6 -5.60 12.52 -16.80
CA LEU A 6 -6.23 11.21 -16.71
C LEU A 6 -6.45 10.63 -18.11
N PRO A 7 -6.16 9.34 -18.32
CA PRO A 7 -6.35 8.71 -19.61
C PRO A 7 -7.83 8.55 -19.92
N THR A 8 -8.13 8.47 -21.21
CA THR A 8 -9.47 8.24 -21.75
C THR A 8 -9.46 6.97 -22.60
N ARG A 9 -10.63 6.44 -22.95
CA ARG A 9 -10.77 5.26 -23.84
C ARG A 9 -10.11 5.41 -25.22
N LYS A 10 -9.68 6.62 -25.60
CA LYS A 10 -8.92 6.89 -26.83
C LYS A 10 -7.44 6.48 -26.71
N HIS A 11 -6.93 6.27 -25.49
CA HIS A 11 -5.57 5.80 -25.26
C HIS A 11 -5.55 4.27 -25.40
N GLU A 12 -4.54 3.73 -26.09
CA GLU A 12 -4.46 2.31 -26.43
C GLU A 12 -4.55 1.40 -25.20
N ASP A 13 -3.80 1.71 -24.15
CA ASP A 13 -3.77 0.93 -22.89
C ASP A 13 -5.09 0.99 -22.10
N TRP A 14 -5.96 1.96 -22.39
CA TRP A 14 -7.19 2.26 -21.63
C TRP A 14 -8.47 1.97 -22.41
N LYS A 15 -8.35 1.41 -23.61
CA LYS A 15 -9.51 1.11 -24.48
C LYS A 15 -10.54 0.19 -23.81
N TYR A 16 -10.07 -0.71 -22.95
CA TYR A 16 -10.88 -1.75 -22.30
C TYR A 16 -11.01 -1.59 -20.78
N THR A 17 -10.42 -0.52 -20.21
CA THR A 17 -10.40 -0.27 -18.76
C THR A 17 -11.13 1.06 -18.48
N PRO A 18 -12.45 1.03 -18.30
CA PRO A 18 -13.25 2.24 -18.09
C PRO A 18 -12.89 2.94 -16.77
N LEU A 19 -12.63 4.25 -16.83
CA LEU A 19 -12.29 5.07 -15.66
C LEU A 19 -13.42 5.97 -15.18
N GLU A 20 -14.58 5.95 -15.84
CA GLU A 20 -15.65 6.93 -15.58
C GLU A 20 -16.19 6.87 -14.14
N GLY A 21 -16.19 5.69 -13.52
CA GLY A 21 -16.58 5.54 -12.10
C GLY A 21 -15.60 6.19 -11.13
N LEU A 22 -14.30 6.20 -11.48
CA LEU A 22 -13.25 6.81 -10.67
C LEU A 22 -13.24 8.34 -10.87
N THR A 23 -13.37 8.81 -12.11
CA THR A 23 -13.28 10.26 -12.40
C THR A 23 -14.46 11.08 -11.91
N HIS A 24 -15.65 10.47 -11.78
CA HIS A 24 -16.86 11.16 -11.28
C HIS A 24 -17.07 11.01 -9.76
N SER A 25 -16.16 10.32 -9.07
CA SER A 25 -16.25 10.10 -7.62
C SER A 25 -15.60 11.24 -6.84
N GLN A 26 -16.14 11.51 -5.65
CA GLN A 26 -15.46 12.32 -4.64
C GLN A 26 -14.61 11.40 -3.78
N PHE A 27 -13.33 11.77 -3.60
CA PHE A 27 -12.39 11.00 -2.80
C PHE A 27 -12.22 11.66 -1.44
N ILE A 28 -12.34 10.84 -0.40
CA ILE A 28 -11.98 11.20 0.97
C ILE A 28 -10.88 10.28 1.44
N GLN A 29 -9.95 10.83 2.20
CA GLN A 29 -8.90 10.06 2.85
C GLN A 29 -9.18 10.06 4.35
N GLN A 30 -9.76 8.97 4.84
CA GLN A 30 -9.99 8.73 6.25
C GLN A 30 -9.12 7.54 6.69
N CYS A 31 -8.68 7.59 7.93
CA CYS A 31 -7.96 6.49 8.54
C CYS A 31 -8.74 6.08 9.78
N ALA A 32 -9.14 4.82 9.82
CA ALA A 32 -9.70 4.23 11.02
C ALA A 32 -8.66 3.38 11.74
N THR A 33 -8.89 3.26 13.04
CA THR A 33 -8.28 2.20 13.84
C THR A 33 -9.19 0.98 13.80
N ILE A 34 -8.60 -0.21 13.66
CA ILE A 34 -9.31 -1.48 13.80
C ILE A 34 -8.76 -2.27 15.00
N SER A 35 -9.58 -3.16 15.54
CA SER A 35 -9.16 -4.10 16.57
C SER A 35 -8.36 -5.27 16.00
N ALA A 36 -7.57 -5.93 16.86
CA ALA A 36 -6.90 -7.20 16.52
C ALA A 36 -7.90 -8.28 16.08
N ALA A 37 -9.08 -8.34 16.70
CA ALA A 37 -10.13 -9.29 16.33
C ALA A 37 -10.64 -9.06 14.89
N GLN A 38 -10.83 -7.80 14.48
CA GLN A 38 -11.20 -7.46 13.11
C GLN A 38 -10.09 -7.80 12.10
N ARG A 39 -8.82 -7.55 12.46
CA ARG A 39 -7.67 -7.99 11.66
C ARG A 39 -7.70 -9.52 11.49
N ASP A 40 -7.84 -10.26 12.58
CA ASP A 40 -7.75 -11.72 12.58
C ASP A 40 -8.88 -12.39 11.80
N ALA A 41 -10.08 -11.79 11.79
CA ALA A 41 -11.20 -12.24 10.98
C ALA A 41 -10.94 -12.16 9.46
N LEU A 42 -10.06 -11.25 9.02
CA LEU A 42 -9.67 -11.06 7.62
C LEU A 42 -8.31 -11.70 7.29
N ALA A 43 -7.59 -12.19 8.29
CA ALA A 43 -6.21 -12.63 8.13
C ALA A 43 -6.12 -14.00 7.46
N LEU A 44 -5.15 -14.13 6.56
CA LEU A 44 -4.73 -15.43 6.04
C LEU A 44 -4.10 -16.25 7.17
N GLN A 45 -4.49 -17.53 7.27
CA GLN A 45 -3.94 -18.48 8.22
C GLN A 45 -2.63 -19.06 7.67
N ILE A 46 -1.58 -18.23 7.66
CA ILE A 46 -0.24 -18.60 7.20
C ILE A 46 0.80 -18.28 8.28
N ASP A 47 1.81 -19.14 8.42
CA ASP A 47 2.96 -18.86 9.28
C ASP A 47 3.90 -17.87 8.56
N ALA A 48 3.81 -16.60 8.94
CA ALA A 48 4.52 -15.49 8.31
C ALA A 48 4.92 -14.45 9.36
N VAL A 49 5.81 -13.55 8.97
CA VAL A 49 6.04 -12.28 9.67
C VAL A 49 5.10 -11.26 9.05
N ARG A 50 4.09 -10.81 9.78
CA ARG A 50 3.03 -9.97 9.24
C ARG A 50 3.23 -8.49 9.57
N LEU A 51 3.19 -7.64 8.55
CA LEU A 51 3.07 -6.19 8.67
C LEU A 51 1.66 -5.79 8.25
N VAL A 52 0.97 -5.03 9.10
CA VAL A 52 -0.42 -4.61 8.88
C VAL A 52 -0.49 -3.14 8.51
N PHE A 53 -1.21 -2.86 7.43
CA PHE A 53 -1.51 -1.52 6.94
C PHE A 53 -3.03 -1.32 6.92
N VAL A 54 -3.50 -0.25 7.56
CA VAL A 54 -4.92 0.12 7.61
C VAL A 54 -5.08 1.48 6.94
N ASP A 55 -5.85 1.54 5.87
CA ASP A 55 -6.10 2.73 5.06
C ASP A 55 -4.82 3.47 4.62
N GLY A 56 -3.82 2.68 4.21
CA GLY A 56 -2.52 3.18 3.75
C GLY A 56 -1.54 3.57 4.87
N ARG A 57 -1.89 3.35 6.14
CA ARG A 57 -0.99 3.58 7.29
C ARG A 57 -0.51 2.29 7.92
N PHE A 58 0.78 2.23 8.25
CA PHE A 58 1.35 1.13 9.02
C PHE A 58 0.84 1.15 10.47
N MET A 59 0.43 -0.01 10.98
CA MET A 59 -0.10 -0.21 12.34
C MET A 59 0.84 -1.13 13.15
N PRO A 60 1.81 -0.56 13.90
CA PRO A 60 2.78 -1.34 14.69
C PRO A 60 2.12 -2.31 15.67
N GLU A 61 1.05 -1.90 16.33
CA GLU A 61 0.31 -2.65 17.35
C GLU A 61 -0.47 -3.85 16.78
N LEU A 62 -0.71 -3.86 15.46
CA LEU A 62 -1.36 -4.97 14.75
C LEU A 62 -0.37 -5.85 14.00
N SER A 63 0.91 -5.45 13.94
CA SER A 63 1.97 -6.12 13.22
C SER A 63 2.81 -7.02 14.12
N ASP A 64 3.43 -8.04 13.52
CA ASP A 64 4.39 -8.88 14.21
C ASP A 64 5.72 -8.16 14.39
N SER A 65 6.46 -8.54 15.43
CA SER A 65 7.84 -8.08 15.59
C SER A 65 8.72 -8.61 14.47
N THR A 66 9.51 -7.72 13.86
CA THR A 66 10.52 -8.07 12.84
C THR A 66 11.87 -8.44 13.44
N GLN A 67 12.03 -8.32 14.77
CA GLN A 67 13.26 -8.71 15.44
C GLN A 67 13.57 -10.19 15.21
N ASN A 68 14.81 -10.49 14.80
CA ASN A 68 15.28 -11.85 14.48
C ASN A 68 14.49 -12.58 13.37
N SER A 69 13.66 -11.85 12.61
CA SER A 69 12.91 -12.43 11.48
C SER A 69 13.76 -12.66 10.22
N GLY A 70 14.93 -12.03 10.15
CA GLY A 70 15.75 -11.94 8.94
C GLY A 70 15.39 -10.76 8.02
N PHE A 71 14.33 -10.01 8.35
CA PHE A 71 13.94 -8.77 7.68
C PHE A 71 14.28 -7.55 8.55
N ASP A 72 15.08 -6.63 8.01
CA ASP A 72 15.19 -5.27 8.55
C ASP A 72 14.08 -4.42 7.91
N VAL A 73 13.15 -3.93 8.73
CA VAL A 73 12.00 -3.16 8.27
C VAL A 73 12.02 -1.77 8.90
N SER A 74 11.86 -0.73 8.08
CA SER A 74 11.64 0.63 8.56
C SER A 74 10.56 1.32 7.74
N VAL A 75 9.59 1.93 8.41
CA VAL A 75 8.53 2.73 7.79
C VAL A 75 8.87 4.20 7.98
N ARG A 76 8.94 4.97 6.89
CA ARG A 76 9.35 6.38 6.92
C ARG A 76 8.42 7.22 6.06
N ASP A 77 8.12 8.43 6.52
CA ASP A 77 7.39 9.46 5.77
C ASP A 77 8.32 10.20 4.77
N GLU A 78 9.63 10.13 5.00
CA GLU A 78 10.63 10.72 4.12
C GLU A 78 10.69 9.99 2.77
N ARG A 79 10.32 10.72 1.72
CA ARG A 79 10.52 10.33 0.31
C ARG A 79 12.00 10.43 -0.04
N GLN A 80 12.79 9.48 0.46
CA GLN A 80 14.12 9.25 -0.11
C GLN A 80 13.93 8.93 -1.60
N THR A 81 14.83 9.42 -2.46
CA THR A 81 14.69 9.24 -3.91
C THR A 81 14.65 7.75 -4.23
N LEU A 82 13.45 7.25 -4.55
CA LEU A 82 13.25 5.89 -5.02
C LEU A 82 13.87 5.75 -6.42
N ALA A 83 14.19 4.51 -6.80
CA ALA A 83 14.67 4.23 -8.14
C ALA A 83 13.66 4.73 -9.19
N ALA A 84 14.17 5.14 -10.36
CA ALA A 84 13.30 5.57 -11.43
C ALA A 84 12.31 4.46 -11.83
N PRO A 85 11.03 4.79 -12.09
CA PRO A 85 10.05 3.80 -12.50
C PRO A 85 10.45 3.15 -13.82
N VAL A 86 10.34 1.83 -13.90
CA VAL A 86 10.63 1.07 -15.14
C VAL A 86 9.63 1.43 -16.24
N HIS A 87 8.36 1.62 -15.87
CA HIS A 87 7.29 2.03 -16.77
C HIS A 87 6.40 3.09 -16.10
N PRO A 88 6.63 4.40 -16.35
CA PRO A 88 5.85 5.46 -15.73
C PRO A 88 4.44 5.54 -16.32
N GLU A 89 3.42 5.61 -15.46
CA GLU A 89 2.03 5.83 -15.86
C GLU A 89 1.25 6.61 -14.78
N VAL A 90 0.01 6.97 -15.08
CA VAL A 90 -0.77 7.93 -14.26
C VAL A 90 -1.05 7.42 -12.85
N PHE A 91 -1.37 6.13 -12.67
CA PHE A 91 -1.71 5.54 -11.38
C PHE A 91 -0.46 5.31 -10.51
N LEU A 92 0.69 5.00 -11.11
CA LEU A 92 1.98 4.96 -10.45
C LEU A 92 2.29 6.31 -9.84
N HIS A 93 2.20 7.38 -10.63
CA HIS A 93 2.44 8.73 -10.13
C HIS A 93 1.40 9.16 -9.09
N LEU A 94 0.14 8.72 -9.23
CA LEU A 94 -0.90 8.98 -8.25
C LEU A 94 -0.58 8.29 -6.91
N THR A 95 -0.21 7.00 -6.94
CA THR A 95 0.18 6.25 -5.74
C THR A 95 1.44 6.84 -5.10
N GLU A 96 2.49 7.16 -5.87
CA GLU A 96 3.70 7.81 -5.34
C GLU A 96 3.39 9.18 -4.72
N SER A 97 2.47 9.94 -5.31
CA SER A 97 2.09 11.26 -4.80
C SER A 97 1.23 11.18 -3.53
N LEU A 98 0.34 10.20 -3.42
CA LEU A 98 -0.60 10.05 -2.30
C LEU A 98 -0.06 9.19 -1.15
N ALA A 99 0.99 8.40 -1.38
CA ALA A 99 1.61 7.60 -0.35
C ALA A 99 2.04 8.48 0.83
N GLN A 100 1.55 8.12 2.03
CA GLN A 100 1.88 8.77 3.29
C GLN A 100 3.21 8.28 3.86
N CYS A 101 3.63 7.07 3.51
CA CYS A 101 4.89 6.52 3.97
C CYS A 101 5.40 5.46 3.01
N VAL A 102 6.70 5.17 3.09
CA VAL A 102 7.38 4.11 2.35
C VAL A 102 7.87 3.08 3.37
N THR A 103 7.60 1.80 3.07
CA THR A 103 8.10 0.67 3.86
C THR A 103 9.36 0.13 3.21
N TYR A 104 10.50 0.37 3.84
CA TYR A 104 11.80 -0.15 3.43
C TYR A 104 12.00 -1.53 4.05
N ILE A 105 12.21 -2.54 3.21
CA ILE A 105 12.40 -3.94 3.60
C ILE A 105 13.74 -4.39 3.04
N GLN A 106 14.63 -4.84 3.91
CA GLN A 106 15.95 -5.34 3.53
C GLN A 106 16.18 -6.72 4.13
N VAL A 107 16.78 -7.61 3.33
CA VAL A 107 17.35 -8.88 3.80
C VAL A 107 18.87 -8.75 3.70
N ARG A 108 19.57 -8.93 4.82
CA ARG A 108 21.04 -8.80 4.84
C ARG A 108 21.71 -9.89 4.01
N ARG A 109 22.94 -9.62 3.57
CA ARG A 109 23.76 -10.59 2.85
C ARG A 109 23.85 -11.90 3.64
N ASN A 110 23.70 -13.03 2.94
CA ASN A 110 23.74 -14.40 3.49
C ASN A 110 22.64 -14.72 4.52
N GLN A 111 21.63 -13.88 4.70
CA GLN A 111 20.45 -14.22 5.49
C GLN A 111 19.43 -14.95 4.61
N ARG A 112 18.75 -15.93 5.22
CA ARG A 112 17.62 -16.64 4.62
C ARG A 112 16.49 -16.67 5.65
N PRO A 113 15.58 -15.67 5.63
CA PRO A 113 14.41 -15.67 6.50
C PRO A 113 13.67 -17.00 6.41
N THR A 114 13.35 -17.59 7.56
CA THR A 114 12.70 -18.91 7.63
C THR A 114 11.20 -18.85 7.39
N ARG A 115 10.60 -17.67 7.62
CA ARG A 115 9.19 -17.38 7.38
C ARG A 115 9.05 -16.30 6.30
N PRO A 116 8.02 -16.36 5.45
CA PRO A 116 7.73 -15.30 4.48
C PRO A 116 7.33 -14.00 5.18
N LEU A 117 7.53 -12.88 4.52
CA LEU A 117 7.00 -11.57 4.93
C LEU A 117 5.62 -11.37 4.29
N LEU A 118 4.60 -11.10 5.12
CA LEU A 118 3.24 -10.81 4.68
C LEU A 118 2.95 -9.32 4.85
N LEU A 119 2.61 -8.63 3.76
CA LEU A 119 2.15 -7.24 3.77
C LEU A 119 0.62 -7.22 3.67
N MET A 120 -0.06 -7.16 4.81
CA MET A 120 -1.52 -7.21 4.88
C MET A 120 -2.10 -5.79 4.80
N HIS A 121 -2.88 -5.50 3.75
CA HIS A 121 -3.56 -4.23 3.58
C HIS A 121 -5.06 -4.41 3.85
N ILE A 122 -5.59 -3.65 4.81
CA ILE A 122 -7.02 -3.57 5.12
C ILE A 122 -7.45 -2.14 4.76
N THR A 123 -8.40 -2.02 3.84
CA THR A 123 -8.93 -0.73 3.39
C THR A 123 -10.44 -0.74 3.59
N GLN A 124 -10.96 0.25 4.32
CA GLN A 124 -12.39 0.40 4.49
C GLN A 124 -12.94 1.42 3.51
N ALA A 125 -14.21 1.25 3.13
CA ALA A 125 -14.91 2.25 2.33
C ALA A 125 -15.70 3.15 3.27
N TRP A 126 -15.50 4.46 3.15
CA TRP A 126 -16.36 5.46 3.78
C TRP A 126 -17.32 5.99 2.74
N MET A 127 -18.60 5.81 2.98
CA MET A 127 -19.61 6.59 2.28
C MET A 127 -19.67 7.95 2.96
N ALA A 128 -19.43 9.02 2.20
CA ALA A 128 -19.76 10.36 2.66
C ALA A 128 -21.28 10.40 2.89
N THR A 129 -21.70 10.39 4.15
CA THR A 129 -23.09 10.65 4.50
C THR A 129 -23.37 12.12 4.18
N SER A 130 -24.19 12.33 3.16
CA SER A 130 -24.76 13.61 2.72
C SER A 130 -25.56 14.30 3.80
#